data_AF-A0A4Y2Q1D0-F1
#
_entry.id   AF-A0A4Y2Q1D0-F1
#
_cell.length_a   1.000
_cell.length_b   1.000
_cell.length_c   1.000
_cell.angle_alpha   90.00
_cell.angle_beta   90.00
_cell.angle_gamma   90.00
#
_symmetry.space_group_name_H-M   'P 1'
#
loop_
_entity.id
_entity.type
_entity.pdbx_description
1 polymer ?
#
loop_
_entity_poly.entity_id
_entity_poly.type
_entity_poly.pdbx_seq_one_letter_code
_entity_poly.pdbx_strand_id
1 'polypeptide(L)'
;MLLNHSSIEIINWKSCVVYPPPMLRDLSEDVIKSLINSDTTPIREIQKFPCHTQAVERCIKLVTKALNKVCGHDARDGSIRATLKSRSVMPNFSKTSDFKCVIDIKKKK
;
A
#
# COMPACT_ATOMS: atom_id res chain seq x y z
N MET A 1 31.69 10.33 -8.07
CA MET A 1 30.35 10.24 -7.45
C MET A 1 29.38 9.78 -8.54
N LEU A 2 29.28 8.47 -8.76
CA LEU A 2 28.31 7.90 -9.69
C LEU A 2 27.15 7.37 -8.85
N LEU A 3 25.97 7.92 -9.11
CA LEU A 3 24.73 7.57 -8.43
C LEU A 3 24.46 6.08 -8.62
N ASN A 4 24.43 5.37 -7.49
CA ASN A 4 24.11 3.95 -7.41
C ASN A 4 22.76 3.72 -8.09
N HIS A 5 22.80 3.06 -9.25
CA HIS A 5 21.62 2.62 -9.97
C HIS A 5 20.95 1.55 -9.12
N SER A 6 19.95 1.96 -8.34
CA SER A 6 19.15 1.17 -7.40
C SER A 6 18.98 -0.28 -7.86
N SER A 7 19.77 -1.18 -7.29
CA SER A 7 19.62 -2.62 -7.46
C SER A 7 18.21 -3.00 -7.02
N ILE A 8 17.44 -3.60 -7.91
CA ILE A 8 16.32 -4.43 -7.48
C ILE A 8 16.98 -5.57 -6.72
N GLU A 9 17.06 -5.45 -5.39
CA GLU A 9 17.48 -6.56 -4.55
C GLU A 9 16.48 -7.69 -4.78
N ILE A 10 16.87 -8.66 -5.60
CA ILE A 10 16.09 -9.86 -5.83
C ILE A 10 16.05 -10.58 -4.48
N ILE A 11 14.87 -10.59 -3.86
CA ILE A 11 14.65 -11.26 -2.58
C ILE A 11 15.03 -12.73 -2.74
N ASN A 12 16.13 -13.13 -2.12
CA ASN A 12 16.55 -14.52 -2.08
C ASN A 12 15.74 -15.25 -1.01
N TRP A 13 14.67 -15.90 -1.44
CA TRP A 13 13.77 -16.68 -0.59
C TRP A 13 14.48 -17.76 0.24
N LYS A 14 15.63 -18.29 -0.22
CA LYS A 14 16.40 -19.28 0.54
C LYS A 14 17.17 -18.68 1.72
N SER A 15 17.48 -17.38 1.68
CA SER A 15 18.16 -16.68 2.78
C SER A 15 17.21 -15.92 3.70
N CYS A 16 15.92 -15.83 3.35
CA CYS A 16 14.93 -15.15 4.16
C CYS A 16 14.40 -16.06 5.26
N VAL A 17 14.42 -15.57 6.50
CA VAL A 17 13.70 -16.21 7.61
C VAL A 17 12.20 -16.04 7.34
N VAL A 18 11.51 -17.16 7.11
CA VAL A 18 10.06 -17.18 6.87
C VAL A 18 9.36 -17.37 8.21
N TYR A 19 8.51 -16.40 8.57
CA TYR A 19 7.65 -16.51 9.73
C TYR A 19 6.23 -16.91 9.31
N PRO A 20 5.50 -17.66 10.15
CA PRO A 20 4.11 -17.93 9.88
C PRO A 20 3.34 -16.60 9.75
N PRO A 21 2.44 -16.49 8.76
CA PRO A 21 1.56 -15.34 8.64
C PRO A 21 0.86 -15.05 9.96
N PRO A 22 0.57 -13.78 10.31
CA PRO A 22 -0.13 -13.42 11.53
C PRO A 22 -1.39 -14.26 11.81
N MET A 23 -2.08 -14.68 10.75
CA MET A 23 -3.29 -15.50 10.79
C MET A 23 -3.06 -16.95 11.25
N LEU A 24 -1.83 -17.45 11.16
CA LEU A 24 -1.46 -18.83 11.52
C LEU A 24 -0.58 -18.87 12.78
N ARG A 25 -0.28 -17.73 13.40
CA ARG A 25 0.64 -17.66 14.55
C ARG A 25 0.17 -18.48 15.75
N ASP A 26 -1.14 -18.50 15.99
CA ASP A 26 -1.73 -19.17 17.15
C ASP A 26 -2.15 -20.63 16.84
N LEU A 27 -1.89 -21.09 15.61
CA LEU A 27 -2.33 -22.40 15.14
C LEU A 27 -1.17 -23.40 15.15
N SER A 28 -1.39 -24.59 15.70
CA SER A 28 -0.39 -25.65 15.64
C SER A 28 -0.30 -26.25 14.24
N GLU A 29 0.85 -26.82 13.90
CA GLU A 29 1.06 -27.50 12.61
C GLU A 29 0.06 -28.63 12.37
N ASP A 30 -0.33 -29.36 13.43
CA ASP A 30 -1.29 -30.46 13.33
C ASP A 30 -2.67 -29.97 12.97
N VAL A 31 -3.09 -28.82 13.53
CA VAL A 31 -4.36 -28.20 13.16
C VAL A 31 -4.26 -27.68 11.72
N ILE A 32 -3.16 -27.06 11.31
CA ILE A 32 -2.96 -26.63 9.91
C ILE A 32 -3.06 -27.82 8.94
N LYS A 33 -2.39 -28.94 9.24
CA LYS A 33 -2.42 -30.17 8.42
C LYS A 33 -3.82 -30.77 8.37
N SER A 34 -4.50 -30.89 9.52
CA SER A 34 -5.88 -31.37 9.59
C SER A 34 -6.81 -30.50 8.75
N LEU A 35 -6.57 -29.20 8.77
CA LEU A 35 -7.36 -28.21 8.07
C LEU A 35 -7.19 -28.30 6.54
N ILE A 36 -5.95 -28.46 6.06
CA ILE A 36 -5.66 -28.65 4.63
C ILE A 36 -6.27 -29.97 4.11
N ASN A 37 -6.30 -31.01 4.95
CA ASN A 37 -6.79 -32.33 4.59
C ASN A 37 -8.31 -32.50 4.80
N SER A 38 -8.98 -31.55 5.45
CA SER A 38 -10.43 -31.59 5.62
C SER A 38 -11.13 -31.00 4.40
N ASP A 39 -12.06 -31.74 3.78
CA ASP A 39 -12.89 -31.27 2.66
C ASP A 39 -13.87 -30.14 3.05
N THR A 40 -14.02 -29.85 4.35
CA THR A 40 -14.74 -28.69 4.86
C THR A 40 -13.93 -27.43 4.62
N THR A 41 -14.50 -26.45 3.89
CA THR A 41 -13.87 -25.16 3.53
C THR A 41 -13.24 -24.47 4.75
N PRO A 42 -11.94 -24.71 4.98
CA PRO A 42 -11.31 -24.29 6.22
C PRO A 42 -10.89 -22.82 6.19
N ILE A 43 -10.78 -22.34 4.96
CA ILE A 43 -10.51 -20.98 4.58
C ILE A 43 -11.55 -20.06 5.22
N ARG A 44 -12.81 -20.45 5.43
CA ARG A 44 -13.83 -19.53 5.96
C ARG A 44 -13.59 -19.10 7.41
N GLU A 45 -12.99 -19.96 8.23
CA GLU A 45 -12.68 -19.62 9.62
C GLU A 45 -11.38 -18.81 9.75
N ILE A 46 -10.38 -19.13 8.92
CA ILE A 46 -9.14 -18.34 8.82
C ILE A 46 -9.42 -16.97 8.15
N GLN A 47 -10.27 -16.93 7.13
CA GLN A 47 -10.60 -15.77 6.31
C GLN A 47 -11.77 -14.95 6.87
N LYS A 48 -11.91 -14.84 8.20
CA LYS A 48 -12.81 -13.82 8.79
C LYS A 48 -12.37 -12.38 8.51
N PHE A 49 -11.22 -12.20 7.86
CA PHE A 49 -10.80 -10.89 7.38
C PHE A 49 -11.76 -10.38 6.31
N PRO A 50 -12.19 -9.11 6.40
CA PRO A 50 -13.06 -8.47 5.41
C PRO A 50 -12.31 -8.18 4.09
N CYS A 51 -11.79 -9.22 3.44
CA CYS A 51 -11.00 -9.14 2.20
C CYS A 51 -11.85 -8.69 1.00
N HIS A 52 -13.15 -8.97 1.03
CA HIS A 52 -14.11 -8.64 -0.04
C HIS A 52 -15.08 -7.54 0.39
N THR A 53 -14.62 -6.59 1.19
CA THR A 53 -15.41 -5.40 1.45
C THR A 53 -15.26 -4.41 0.31
N GLN A 54 -16.31 -3.64 0.08
CA GLN A 54 -16.31 -2.55 -0.88
C GLN A 54 -15.19 -1.53 -0.61
N ALA A 55 -14.79 -1.36 0.65
CA ALA A 55 -13.66 -0.51 1.03
C ALA A 55 -12.34 -1.03 0.45
N VAL A 56 -12.05 -2.33 0.58
CA VAL A 56 -10.84 -2.96 0.02
C VAL A 56 -10.81 -2.82 -1.50
N GLU A 57 -11.93 -3.09 -2.19
CA GLU A 57 -12.02 -2.93 -3.65
C GLU A 57 -11.74 -1.49 -4.11
N ARG A 58 -12.32 -0.51 -3.40
CA ARG A 58 -12.08 0.92 -3.68
C ARG A 58 -10.61 1.29 -3.45
N CYS A 59 -10.00 0.82 -2.38
CA CYS A 59 -8.57 1.04 -2.10
C CYS A 59 -7.69 0.47 -3.21
N ILE A 60 -7.90 -0.78 -3.61
CA ILE A 60 -7.14 -1.42 -4.70
C ILE A 60 -7.28 -0.60 -5.99
N LYS A 61 -8.51 -0.21 -6.35
CA LYS A 61 -8.75 0.61 -7.55
C LYS A 61 -8.00 1.95 -7.52
N LEU A 62 -8.00 2.62 -6.37
CA LEU A 62 -7.28 3.89 -6.18
C LEU A 62 -5.77 3.71 -6.29
N VAL A 63 -5.22 2.70 -5.62
CA VAL A 63 -3.78 2.38 -5.65
C VAL A 63 -3.35 2.05 -7.07
N THR A 64 -4.08 1.20 -7.78
CA THR A 64 -3.78 0.84 -9.17
C THR A 64 -3.82 2.05 -10.08
N LYS A 65 -4.83 2.93 -9.96
CA LYS A 65 -4.91 4.16 -10.74
C LYS A 65 -3.73 5.09 -10.46
N ALA A 66 -3.33 5.23 -9.20
CA ALA A 66 -2.20 6.04 -8.79
C ALA A 66 -0.87 5.48 -9.34
N LEU A 67 -0.68 4.16 -9.24
CA LEU A 67 0.51 3.47 -9.76
C LEU A 67 0.62 3.61 -11.27
N ASN A 68 -0.48 3.42 -12.00
CA ASN A 68 -0.50 3.56 -13.46
C ASN A 68 -0.10 4.97 -13.91
N LYS A 69 -0.44 6.00 -13.13
CA LYS A 69 -0.02 7.39 -13.42
C LYS A 69 1.49 7.59 -13.32
N VAL A 70 2.19 6.75 -12.56
CA VAL A 70 3.64 6.80 -12.35
C VAL A 70 4.34 5.60 -12.97
N CYS A 71 3.71 4.89 -13.89
CA CYS A 71 4.37 3.79 -14.59
C CYS A 71 5.22 4.34 -15.74
N GLY A 72 6.48 3.90 -15.86
CA GLY A 72 7.43 4.39 -16.86
C GLY A 72 8.34 5.53 -16.36
N HIS A 73 9.48 5.72 -17.02
CA HIS A 73 10.51 6.67 -16.59
C HIS A 73 10.00 8.12 -16.61
N ASP A 74 9.47 8.57 -17.75
CA ASP A 74 9.03 9.96 -17.94
C ASP A 74 7.86 10.34 -17.03
N ALA A 75 6.90 9.41 -16.86
CA ALA A 75 5.75 9.62 -15.99
C ALA A 75 6.15 9.76 -14.51
N ARG A 76 7.12 8.94 -14.05
CA ARG A 76 7.70 9.06 -12.70
C ARG A 76 8.40 10.38 -12.51
N ASP A 77 9.29 10.71 -13.44
CA ASP A 77 10.10 11.93 -13.37
C ASP A 77 9.20 13.19 -13.40
N GLY A 78 8.18 13.21 -14.26
CA GLY A 78 7.14 14.24 -14.25
C GLY A 78 6.38 14.34 -12.92
N SER A 79 6.00 13.21 -12.32
CA SER A 79 5.32 13.16 -11.01
C SER A 79 6.22 13.68 -9.87
N ILE A 80 7.50 13.33 -9.88
CA ILE A 80 8.50 13.79 -8.90
C ILE A 80 8.67 15.32 -9.03
N ARG A 81 8.90 15.83 -10.24
CA ARG A 81 9.02 17.29 -10.47
C ARG A 81 7.77 18.05 -10.04
N ALA A 82 6.58 17.54 -10.39
CA ALA A 82 5.32 18.16 -9.99
C ALA A 82 5.16 18.19 -8.46
N THR A 83 5.53 17.11 -7.78
CA THR A 83 5.50 17.03 -6.31
C THR A 83 6.48 18.00 -5.67
N LEU A 84 7.71 18.09 -6.17
CA LEU A 84 8.71 19.04 -5.68
C LEU A 84 8.24 20.49 -5.85
N LYS A 85 7.69 20.83 -7.03
CA LYS A 85 7.15 22.16 -7.30
C LYS A 85 5.95 22.50 -6.41
N SER A 86 5.06 21.55 -6.16
CA SER A 86 3.94 21.74 -5.21
C SER A 86 4.46 22.01 -3.81
N ARG A 87 5.43 21.21 -3.34
CA ARG A 87 6.05 21.39 -2.01
C ARG A 87 6.82 22.69 -1.87
N SER A 88 7.44 23.19 -2.94
CA SER A 88 8.15 24.48 -2.89
C SER A 88 7.21 25.69 -2.77
N VAL A 89 5.96 25.55 -3.22
CA VAL A 89 4.93 26.60 -3.09
C VAL A 89 4.18 26.50 -1.76
N MET A 90 4.17 25.33 -1.13
CA MET A 90 3.54 25.13 0.16
C MET A 90 4.20 26.00 1.25
N PRO A 91 3.44 26.83 1.98
CA PRO A 91 3.96 27.58 3.11
C PRO A 91 4.49 26.64 4.21
N ASN A 92 5.55 27.07 4.90
CA ASN A 92 5.99 26.41 6.11
C ASN A 92 5.01 26.74 7.25
N PHE A 93 4.53 25.71 7.95
CA PHE A 93 3.65 25.86 9.11
C PHE A 93 4.41 25.47 10.36
N SER A 94 4.37 26.33 11.38
CA SER A 94 5.04 26.10 12.66
C SER A 94 4.19 25.25 13.61
N LYS A 95 2.87 25.37 13.48
CA LYS A 95 1.86 24.67 14.28
C LYS A 95 0.77 24.13 13.37
N THR A 96 0.14 23.04 13.77
CA THR A 96 -0.99 22.45 13.03
C THR A 96 -2.17 23.41 12.88
N SER A 97 -2.37 24.32 13.84
CA SER A 97 -3.38 25.39 13.77
C SER A 97 -3.16 26.39 12.63
N ASP A 98 -1.94 26.47 12.09
CA ASP A 98 -1.59 27.40 11.02
C ASP A 98 -2.12 26.90 9.66
N PHE A 99 -2.49 25.61 9.58
CA PHE A 99 -3.09 25.02 8.39
C PHE A 99 -4.54 25.50 8.22
N LYS A 100 -4.73 26.58 7.46
CA LYS A 100 -6.06 27.05 7.05
C LYS A 100 -6.52 26.25 5.83
N CYS A 101 -7.51 25.38 6.01
CA CYS A 101 -8.19 24.74 4.88
C CYS A 101 -8.92 25.82 4.07
N VAL A 102 -8.43 26.11 2.86
CA VAL A 102 -9.15 26.97 1.91
C VAL A 102 -10.29 26.14 1.33
N ILE A 103 -11.48 26.28 1.89
CA ILE A 103 -12.70 25.78 1.26
C ILE A 103 -13.06 26.80 0.17
N ASP A 104 -12.65 26.52 -1.08
CA ASP A 104 -13.12 27.28 -2.23
C ASP A 104 -14.61 26.98 -2.46
N ILE A 105 -15.47 27.69 -1.73
CA ILE A 105 -16.89 27.77 -2.05
C ILE A 105 -17.00 28.57 -3.35
N LYS A 106 -17.03 27.89 -4.49
CA LYS A 106 -17.48 28.49 -5.76
C LYS A 106 -18.94 28.94 -5.59
N LYS A 107 -19.14 30.18 -5.15
CA LYS A 107 -20.44 30.84 -5.29
C LYS A 107 -20.68 31.07 -6.79
N LYS A 108 -21.54 30.25 -7.37
CA LYS A 108 -22.14 30.47 -8.69
C LYS A 108 -22.96 31.77 -8.61
N LYS A 109 -22.59 32.77 -9.42
CA LYS A 109 -23.50 33.85 -9.80
C LYS A 109 -24.46 33.31 -10.87
#